data_AF-A0A0C1N5K7-F1
#
_entry.id   AF-A0A0C1N5K7-F1
#
_cell.length_a   1.000
_cell.length_b   1.000
_cell.length_c   1.000
_cell.angle_alpha   90.00
_cell.angle_beta   90.00
_cell.angle_gamma   90.00
#
_symmetry.space_group_name_H-M   'P 1'
#
loop_
_entity.id
_entity.type
_entity.pdbx_description
1 polymer ?
#
loop_
_entity_poly.entity_id
_entity_poly.type
_entity_poly.pdbx_seq_one_letter_code
_entity_poly.pdbx_strand_id
1 'polypeptide(L)'
;MPKTEPDLLIDKYRKRFEAYLGRELNFPQWCRYKTEFLEAGLTLSDSSFKLFARFKRRCPRKTLDKPTLDILKSFQIQHRTKEAWLGSEVFDSIKNLNPHIGEWQLYRAFYRAGLSFKSSREYQKDQVFSVVFYALVYGDAANERKSRRV
;
A
#
# COMPACT_ATOMS: atom_id res chain seq x y z
N MET A 1 35.55 2.14 -16.60
CA MET A 1 34.75 2.93 -17.56
C MET A 1 33.97 3.98 -16.78
N PRO A 2 34.00 5.26 -17.19
CA PRO A 2 33.20 6.31 -16.55
C PRO A 2 31.71 6.03 -16.78
N LYS A 3 30.90 6.13 -15.72
CA LYS A 3 29.44 5.99 -15.79
C LYS A 3 28.87 7.14 -16.62
N THR A 4 27.94 6.86 -17.52
CA THR A 4 27.27 7.91 -18.31
C THR A 4 26.31 8.71 -17.40
N GLU A 5 26.02 9.98 -17.72
CA GLU A 5 25.05 10.81 -16.96
C GLU A 5 23.72 10.12 -16.62
N PRO A 6 23.07 9.35 -17.53
CA PRO A 6 21.87 8.60 -17.17
C PRO A 6 22.10 7.52 -16.10
N ASP A 7 23.28 6.89 -16.06
CA ASP A 7 23.62 5.90 -15.02
C ASP A 7 23.74 6.58 -13.64
N LEU A 8 24.30 7.79 -13.60
CA LEU A 8 24.45 8.59 -12.37
C LEU A 8 23.09 9.03 -11.80
N LEU A 9 22.13 9.37 -12.68
CA LEU A 9 20.76 9.72 -12.29
C LEU A 9 20.00 8.49 -11.75
N ILE A 10 20.15 7.32 -12.38
CA ILE A 10 19.52 6.07 -11.93
C ILE A 10 20.04 5.66 -10.55
N ASP A 11 21.36 5.74 -10.33
CA ASP A 11 21.97 5.46 -9.03
C ASP A 11 21.49 6.45 -7.95
N LYS A 12 21.28 7.72 -8.30
CA LYS A 12 20.76 8.74 -7.37
C LYS A 12 19.35 8.40 -6.88
N TYR A 13 18.45 8.00 -7.76
CA TYR A 13 17.08 7.62 -7.38
C TYR A 13 17.04 6.34 -6.55
N ARG A 14 17.87 5.34 -6.91
CA ARG A 14 18.00 4.11 -6.14
C ARG A 14 18.45 4.38 -4.71
N LYS A 15 19.55 5.13 -4.52
CA LYS A 15 20.07 5.45 -3.19
C LYS A 15 19.06 6.22 -2.33
N ARG A 16 18.32 7.16 -2.92
CA ARG A 16 17.23 7.86 -2.22
C ARG A 16 16.12 6.91 -1.78
N PHE A 17 15.71 6.00 -2.66
CA PHE A 17 14.69 5.00 -2.32
C PHE A 17 15.17 4.05 -1.22
N GLU A 18 16.41 3.56 -1.30
CA GLU A 18 17.05 2.70 -0.29
C GLU A 18 17.10 3.40 1.09
N ALA A 19 17.38 4.70 1.14
CA ALA A 19 17.35 5.48 2.37
C ALA A 19 15.97 5.49 3.04
N TYR A 20 14.88 5.63 2.27
CA TYR A 20 13.51 5.54 2.82
C TYR A 20 13.10 4.10 3.16
N LEU A 21 13.57 3.13 2.38
CA LEU A 21 13.30 1.72 2.59
C LEU A 21 14.01 1.20 3.85
N GLY A 22 15.16 1.79 4.20
CA GLY A 22 15.98 1.39 5.34
C GLY A 22 16.82 0.15 5.07
N ARG A 23 17.04 -0.21 3.80
CA ARG A 23 17.93 -1.31 3.38
C ARG A 23 18.39 -1.11 1.94
N GLU A 24 19.54 -1.67 1.64
CA GLU A 24 20.04 -1.75 0.28
C GLU A 24 19.24 -2.76 -0.55
N LEU A 25 19.10 -2.48 -1.84
CA LEU A 25 18.50 -3.39 -2.80
C LEU A 25 19.60 -3.95 -3.68
N ASN A 26 19.42 -5.18 -4.19
CA ASN A 26 20.23 -5.61 -5.33
C ASN A 26 19.65 -5.05 -6.64
N PHE A 27 20.43 -5.10 -7.71
CA PHE A 27 20.02 -4.54 -9.01
C PHE A 27 18.71 -5.14 -9.55
N PRO A 28 18.48 -6.48 -9.53
CA PRO A 28 17.20 -7.05 -9.95
C PRO A 28 16.00 -6.55 -9.13
N GLN A 29 16.14 -6.43 -7.81
CA GLN A 29 15.08 -5.89 -6.94
C GLN A 29 14.79 -4.43 -7.27
N TRP A 30 15.82 -3.63 -7.51
CA TRP A 30 15.66 -2.24 -7.91
C TRP A 30 14.92 -2.13 -9.24
N CYS A 31 15.30 -2.90 -10.26
CA CYS A 31 14.62 -2.89 -11.55
C CYS A 31 13.13 -3.22 -11.40
N ARG A 32 12.79 -4.26 -10.62
CA ARG A 32 11.39 -4.61 -10.35
C ARG A 32 10.64 -3.47 -9.67
N TYR A 33 11.20 -2.91 -8.60
CA TYR A 33 10.56 -1.82 -7.85
C TYR A 33 10.44 -0.53 -8.65
N LYS A 34 11.40 -0.23 -9.51
CA LYS A 34 11.34 0.89 -10.45
C LYS A 34 10.18 0.71 -11.43
N THR A 35 10.04 -0.47 -12.04
CA THR A 35 8.94 -0.77 -12.96
C THR A 35 7.60 -0.60 -12.25
N GLU A 36 7.43 -1.23 -11.08
CA GLU A 36 6.19 -1.11 -10.30
C GLU A 36 5.87 0.34 -9.90
N PHE A 37 6.88 1.13 -9.52
CA PHE A 37 6.71 2.54 -9.18
C PHE A 37 6.15 3.36 -10.34
N LEU A 38 6.67 3.10 -11.55
CA LEU A 38 6.24 3.79 -12.77
C LEU A 38 4.84 3.32 -13.21
N GLU A 39 4.56 2.01 -13.14
CA GLU A 39 3.24 1.44 -13.44
C GLU A 39 2.15 1.92 -12.48
N ALA A 40 2.50 2.19 -11.22
CA ALA A 40 1.60 2.82 -10.25
C ALA A 40 1.28 4.30 -10.58
N GLY A 41 1.94 4.89 -11.59
CA GLY A 41 1.76 6.29 -11.97
C GLY A 41 2.31 7.28 -10.95
N LEU A 42 3.30 6.87 -10.14
CA LEU A 42 3.91 7.73 -9.14
C LEU A 42 4.90 8.71 -9.80
N THR A 43 4.84 9.98 -9.40
CA THR A 43 5.80 11.00 -9.84
C THR A 43 7.16 10.81 -9.17
N LEU A 44 8.24 11.16 -9.85
CA LEU A 44 9.61 11.13 -9.30
C LEU A 44 9.82 12.26 -8.27
N SER A 45 9.21 12.10 -7.09
CA SER A 45 9.31 13.03 -5.96
C SER A 45 9.63 12.30 -4.66
N ASP A 46 10.21 13.01 -3.69
CA ASP A 46 10.56 12.42 -2.39
C ASP A 46 9.32 11.89 -1.65
N SER A 47 8.18 12.57 -1.78
CA SER A 47 6.90 12.10 -1.21
C SER A 47 6.45 10.77 -1.80
N SER A 48 6.54 10.62 -3.13
CA SER A 48 6.20 9.37 -3.82
C SER A 48 7.16 8.23 -3.45
N PHE A 49 8.47 8.51 -3.39
CA PHE A 49 9.46 7.51 -2.96
C PHE A 49 9.22 7.06 -1.51
N LYS A 50 8.94 7.99 -0.61
CA LYS A 50 8.64 7.69 0.80
C LYS A 50 7.35 6.86 0.93
N LEU A 51 6.31 7.18 0.17
CA LEU A 51 5.07 6.40 0.11
C LEU A 51 5.34 4.98 -0.37
N PHE A 52 6.03 4.83 -1.50
CA PHE A 52 6.32 3.52 -2.08
C PHE A 52 7.27 2.69 -1.22
N ALA A 53 8.24 3.32 -0.56
CA ALA A 53 9.14 2.65 0.38
C ALA A 53 8.37 2.13 1.60
N ARG A 54 7.46 2.95 2.17
CA ARG A 54 6.57 2.51 3.25
C ARG A 54 5.68 1.34 2.82
N PHE A 55 5.14 1.40 1.61
CA PHE A 55 4.38 0.30 1.02
C PHE A 55 5.23 -0.98 0.94
N LYS A 56 6.44 -0.92 0.38
CA LYS A 56 7.32 -2.09 0.24
C LYS A 56 7.87 -2.62 1.57
N ARG A 57 8.00 -1.79 2.59
CA ARG A 57 8.31 -2.25 3.96
C ARG A 57 7.16 -3.07 4.55
N ARG A 58 5.91 -2.64 4.36
CA ARG A 58 4.72 -3.34 4.88
C ARG A 58 4.34 -4.56 4.03
N CYS A 59 4.51 -4.46 2.72
CA CYS A 59 4.00 -5.40 1.72
C CYS A 59 5.07 -5.71 0.66
N PRO A 60 6.20 -6.36 1.02
CA PRO A 60 7.35 -6.50 0.11
C PRO A 60 7.07 -7.30 -1.16
N ARG A 61 6.10 -8.23 -1.11
CA ARG A 61 5.73 -9.11 -2.22
C ARG A 61 4.51 -8.64 -3.02
N LYS A 62 3.84 -7.56 -2.61
CA LYS A 62 2.67 -7.04 -3.33
C LYS A 62 3.09 -5.93 -4.25
N THR A 63 2.41 -5.85 -5.40
CA THR A 63 2.49 -4.73 -6.32
C THR A 63 1.49 -3.66 -5.89
N LEU A 64 1.88 -2.39 -5.99
CA LEU A 64 0.94 -1.29 -5.81
C LEU A 64 0.43 -0.91 -7.20
N ASP A 65 -0.82 -1.21 -7.48
CA ASP A 65 -1.47 -0.83 -8.72
C ASP A 65 -2.13 0.56 -8.59
N LYS A 66 -2.22 1.26 -9.71
CA LYS A 66 -2.79 2.60 -9.78
C LYS A 66 -4.25 2.65 -9.28
N PRO A 67 -5.16 1.71 -9.65
CA PRO A 67 -6.53 1.71 -9.14
C PRO A 67 -6.63 1.67 -7.61
N THR A 68 -5.88 0.78 -6.96
CA THR A 68 -5.85 0.71 -5.48
C THR A 68 -5.35 2.02 -4.86
N LEU A 69 -4.31 2.61 -5.44
CA LEU A 69 -3.77 3.88 -4.96
C LEU A 69 -4.79 5.02 -5.09
N ASP A 70 -5.52 5.09 -6.19
CA ASP A 70 -6.53 6.12 -6.46
C ASP A 70 -7.76 5.96 -5.54
N ILE A 71 -8.18 4.72 -5.28
CA ILE A 71 -9.23 4.42 -4.29
C ILE A 71 -8.79 4.85 -2.89
N LEU A 72 -7.57 4.52 -2.48
CA LEU A 72 -7.03 4.91 -1.17
C LEU A 72 -6.96 6.42 -0.99
N LYS A 73 -6.49 7.15 -2.01
CA LYS A 73 -6.45 8.62 -1.98
C LYS A 73 -7.85 9.21 -1.88
N SER A 74 -8.78 8.74 -2.71
CA SER A 74 -10.16 9.21 -2.70
C SER A 74 -10.82 8.99 -1.34
N PHE A 75 -10.64 7.81 -0.74
CA PHE A 75 -11.14 7.50 0.59
C PHE A 75 -10.57 8.43 1.67
N GLN A 76 -9.25 8.66 1.65
CA GLN A 76 -8.59 9.56 2.60
C GLN A 76 -9.06 11.01 2.45
N ILE A 77 -9.28 11.48 1.22
CA ILE A 77 -9.78 12.84 0.95
C ILE A 77 -11.22 12.97 1.44
N GLN A 78 -12.08 12.01 1.09
CA GLN A 78 -13.50 12.01 1.47
C GLN A 78 -13.70 12.01 2.98
N HIS A 79 -12.85 11.28 3.72
CA HIS A 79 -12.99 11.14 5.16
C HIS A 79 -11.90 11.86 5.97
N ARG A 80 -11.27 12.90 5.40
CA ARG A 80 -10.16 13.63 6.05
C ARG A 80 -10.51 14.22 7.41
N THR A 81 -11.78 14.59 7.62
CA THR A 81 -12.30 15.26 8.82
C THR A 81 -12.93 14.32 9.84
N LYS A 82 -13.19 13.06 9.48
CA LYS A 82 -13.76 12.09 10.43
C LYS A 82 -12.61 11.53 11.27
N GLU A 83 -12.75 11.53 12.59
CA GLU A 83 -11.66 11.09 13.49
C GLU A 83 -11.89 9.71 14.10
N ALA A 84 -13.15 9.29 14.23
CA ALA A 84 -13.53 8.00 14.79
C ALA A 84 -14.64 7.32 13.98
N TRP A 85 -14.60 5.99 13.94
CA TRP A 85 -15.57 5.13 13.27
C TRP A 85 -15.93 3.95 14.15
N LEU A 86 -17.20 3.54 14.11
CA LEU A 86 -17.56 2.23 14.64
C LEU A 86 -17.02 1.12 13.73
N GLY A 87 -16.71 -0.04 14.28
CA GLY A 87 -16.24 -1.19 13.51
C GLY A 87 -17.19 -1.61 12.39
N SER A 88 -18.50 -1.52 12.62
CA SER A 88 -19.51 -1.72 11.57
C SER A 88 -19.37 -0.73 10.43
N GLU A 89 -19.20 0.57 10.72
CA GLU A 89 -19.01 1.60 9.69
C GLU A 89 -17.75 1.35 8.86
N VAL A 90 -16.66 0.90 9.49
CA VAL A 90 -15.43 0.54 8.77
C VAL A 90 -15.67 -0.63 7.83
N PHE A 91 -16.40 -1.64 8.30
CA PHE A 91 -16.75 -2.82 7.52
C PHE A 91 -17.58 -2.45 6.29
N ASP A 92 -18.65 -1.67 6.49
CA ASP A 92 -19.54 -1.22 5.41
C ASP A 92 -18.79 -0.32 4.42
N SER A 93 -17.93 0.57 4.92
CA SER A 93 -17.10 1.44 4.08
C SER A 93 -16.22 0.62 3.15
N ILE A 94 -15.56 -0.43 3.65
CA ILE A 94 -14.69 -1.26 2.80
C ILE A 94 -15.50 -2.07 1.80
N LYS A 95 -16.67 -2.59 2.19
CA LYS A 95 -17.58 -3.29 1.28
C LYS A 95 -18.10 -2.38 0.16
N ASN A 96 -18.36 -1.11 0.45
CA ASN A 96 -18.75 -0.13 -0.55
C ASN A 96 -17.60 0.23 -1.49
N LEU A 97 -16.35 0.26 -0.99
CA LEU A 97 -15.17 0.49 -1.83
C LEU A 97 -14.89 -0.70 -2.75
N ASN A 98 -15.02 -1.92 -2.25
CA ASN A 98 -14.83 -3.14 -3.03
C ASN A 98 -15.73 -4.28 -2.50
N PRO A 99 -16.88 -4.52 -3.15
CA PRO A 99 -17.83 -5.55 -2.74
C PRO A 99 -17.26 -6.98 -2.77
N HIS A 100 -16.20 -7.21 -3.57
CA HIS A 100 -15.58 -8.52 -3.73
C HIS A 100 -14.71 -8.94 -2.54
N ILE A 101 -14.36 -8.01 -1.64
CA ILE A 101 -13.61 -8.33 -0.43
C ILE A 101 -14.54 -9.10 0.51
N GLY A 102 -14.26 -10.38 0.74
CA GLY A 102 -14.99 -11.23 1.67
C GLY A 102 -14.78 -10.82 3.14
N GLU A 103 -15.73 -11.20 4.01
CA GLU A 103 -15.67 -10.84 5.44
C GLU A 103 -14.40 -11.33 6.13
N TRP A 104 -13.97 -12.56 5.81
CA TRP A 104 -12.73 -13.13 6.32
C TRP A 104 -11.49 -12.29 5.96
N GLN A 105 -11.48 -11.67 4.78
CA GLN A 105 -10.39 -10.79 4.35
C GLN A 105 -10.41 -9.47 5.11
N LEU A 106 -11.59 -8.97 5.48
CA LEU A 106 -11.73 -7.80 6.36
C LEU A 106 -11.15 -8.10 7.74
N TYR A 107 -11.51 -9.23 8.36
CA TYR A 107 -10.92 -9.62 9.64
C TYR A 107 -9.39 -9.76 9.57
N ARG A 108 -8.87 -10.30 8.47
CA ARG A 108 -7.41 -10.33 8.22
C ARG A 108 -6.81 -8.93 8.06
N ALA A 109 -7.52 -7.98 7.47
CA ALA A 109 -7.06 -6.61 7.35
C ALA A 109 -6.94 -5.93 8.72
N PHE A 110 -7.93 -6.13 9.61
CA PHE A 110 -7.83 -5.70 11.01
C PHE A 110 -6.62 -6.33 11.70
N TYR A 111 -6.45 -7.64 11.57
CA TYR A 111 -5.31 -8.34 12.16
C TYR A 111 -3.96 -7.80 11.65
N ARG A 112 -3.82 -7.55 10.35
CA ARG A 112 -2.61 -6.96 9.74
C ARG A 112 -2.35 -5.52 10.20
N ALA A 113 -3.39 -4.80 10.57
CA ALA A 113 -3.29 -3.49 11.20
C ALA A 113 -2.93 -3.55 12.70
N GLY A 114 -2.79 -4.75 13.28
CA GLY A 114 -2.54 -4.95 14.71
C GLY A 114 -3.78 -4.74 15.57
N LEU A 115 -4.97 -4.93 14.99
CA LEU A 115 -6.26 -4.66 15.62
C LEU A 115 -7.10 -5.95 15.68
N SER A 116 -7.93 -6.05 16.71
CA SER A 116 -9.00 -7.05 16.78
C SER A 116 -10.32 -6.40 16.41
N PHE A 117 -11.05 -7.01 15.47
CA PHE A 117 -12.35 -6.51 15.05
C PHE A 117 -13.40 -6.71 16.16
N LYS A 118 -14.19 -5.67 16.37
CA LYS A 118 -15.43 -5.60 17.14
C LYS A 118 -16.32 -4.55 16.47
N SER A 119 -17.56 -4.90 16.15
CA SER A 119 -18.49 -4.03 15.43
C SER A 119 -18.83 -2.76 16.22
N SER A 120 -19.02 -2.88 17.53
CA SER A 120 -19.36 -1.78 18.44
C SER A 120 -18.18 -0.95 18.93
N ARG A 121 -16.94 -1.33 18.58
CA ARG A 121 -15.74 -0.61 19.01
C ARG A 121 -15.49 0.58 18.10
N GLU A 122 -15.07 1.70 18.69
CA GLU A 122 -14.55 2.84 17.95
C GLU A 122 -13.08 2.64 17.56
N TYR A 123 -12.76 2.99 16.32
CA TYR A 123 -11.42 2.99 15.74
C TYR A 123 -11.07 4.41 15.31
N GLN A 124 -9.84 4.81 15.62
CA GLN A 124 -9.31 6.12 15.26
C GLN A 124 -8.97 6.18 13.76
N LYS A 125 -8.93 7.38 13.18
CA LYS A 125 -8.63 7.61 11.74
C LYS A 125 -7.44 6.82 11.21
N ASP A 126 -6.31 6.87 11.91
CA ASP A 126 -5.09 6.18 11.48
C ASP A 126 -5.23 4.65 11.49
N GLN A 127 -6.05 4.12 12.41
CA GLN A 127 -6.40 2.71 12.46
C GLN A 127 -7.26 2.34 11.27
N VAL A 128 -8.32 3.11 11.00
CA VAL A 128 -9.23 2.88 9.87
C VAL A 128 -8.49 2.92 8.54
N PHE A 129 -7.66 3.95 8.31
CA PHE A 129 -6.86 4.05 7.09
C PHE A 129 -5.88 2.89 6.93
N SER A 130 -5.33 2.37 8.03
CA SER A 130 -4.48 1.18 7.99
C SER A 130 -5.27 -0.09 7.64
N VAL A 131 -6.47 -0.25 8.18
CA VAL A 131 -7.35 -1.39 7.85
C VAL A 131 -7.79 -1.34 6.39
N VAL A 132 -8.28 -0.20 5.91
CA VAL A 132 -8.69 0.01 4.52
C VAL A 132 -7.52 -0.28 3.56
N PHE A 133 -6.32 0.19 3.91
CA PHE A 133 -5.10 -0.14 3.17
C PHE A 133 -4.86 -1.64 3.05
N TYR A 134 -4.88 -2.38 4.17
CA TYR A 134 -4.67 -3.83 4.10
C TYR A 134 -5.81 -4.57 3.41
N ALA A 135 -7.04 -4.10 3.55
CA ALA A 135 -8.19 -4.70 2.89
C ALA A 135 -8.10 -4.55 1.37
N LEU A 136 -7.74 -3.38 0.84
CA LEU A 136 -7.60 -3.21 -0.60
C LEU A 136 -6.38 -3.97 -1.17
N VAL A 137 -5.26 -3.99 -0.46
CA VAL A 137 -4.02 -4.64 -0.92
C VAL A 137 -4.09 -6.18 -0.87
N TYR A 138 -4.83 -6.75 0.08
CA TYR A 138 -4.89 -8.21 0.30
C TYR A 138 -6.27 -8.83 0.13
N GLY A 139 -7.33 -8.03 0.11
CA GLY A 139 -8.71 -8.49 0.10
C GLY A 139 -9.25 -8.85 -1.27
N ASP A 140 -8.51 -8.59 -2.34
CA ASP A 140 -8.93 -9.08 -3.65
C ASP A 140 -8.63 -10.58 -3.80
N ALA A 141 -9.68 -11.39 -3.93
CA ALA A 141 -9.60 -12.85 -4.07
C ALA A 141 -8.78 -13.28 -5.31
N ALA A 142 -8.73 -12.44 -6.36
CA ALA A 142 -7.90 -12.67 -7.53
C ALA A 142 -6.39 -12.62 -7.21
N ASN A 143 -6.00 -11.76 -6.27
CA ASN A 143 -4.60 -11.55 -5.88
C ASN A 143 -4.06 -12.60 -4.89
N GLU A 144 -4.91 -13.30 -4.12
CA GLU A 144 -4.47 -14.42 -3.27
C GLU A 144 -4.08 -15.66 -4.10
N ARG A 145 -4.77 -15.93 -5.21
CA ARG A 145 -4.45 -17.09 -6.08
C ARG A 145 -3.13 -16.92 -6.83
N LYS A 146 -2.77 -15.70 -7.26
CA LYS A 146 -1.46 -15.39 -7.85
C LYS A 146 -0.32 -15.47 -6.82
N SER A 147 -0.56 -15.05 -5.58
CA SER A 147 0.48 -15.01 -4.54
C SER A 147 0.88 -16.39 -3.99
N ARG A 148 0.09 -17.44 -4.21
CA ARG A 148 0.39 -18.84 -3.82
C ARG A 148 1.10 -19.65 -4.91
N ARG A 149 1.27 -19.11 -6.11
CA ARG A 149 1.90 -19.78 -7.26
C ARG A 149 3.34 -19.32 -7.53
N VAL A 150 3.99 -18.67 -6.55
CA VAL A 150 5.41 -18.28 -6.60
C VAL A 150 6.12 -18.81 -5.37
#